data_AF-A0A7X0ABD8-F1
#
_entry.id   AF-A0A7X0ABD8-F1
#
_cell.length_a   1.000
_cell.length_b   1.000
_cell.length_c   1.000
_cell.angle_alpha   90.00
_cell.angle_beta   90.00
_cell.angle_gamma   90.00
#
_symmetry.space_group_name_H-M   'P 1'
#
loop_
_entity.id
_entity.type
_entity.pdbx_description
1 polymer ?
#
loop_
_entity_poly.entity_id
_entity_poly.type
_entity_poly.pdbx_seq_one_letter_code
_entity_poly.pdbx_strand_id
1 'polypeptide(L)'
;MKNTESEDFNQRQLKIMADELNEFKCQKISLKYLIKRLKEIFWIIESMDKEWSESFLREWGTLETVYAIFLDQREQGILSGKKAEESINAREISILESVEKLEFLVQTKLEHRV
;
A
#
# COMPACT_ATOMS: atom_id res chain seq x y z
N MET A 1 -21.33 -16.35 20.10
CA MET A 1 -20.48 -17.16 19.20
C MET A 1 -20.59 -16.61 17.78
N LYS A 2 -19.86 -15.53 17.51
CA LYS A 2 -19.52 -15.00 16.18
C LYS A 2 -18.16 -14.37 16.46
N ASN A 3 -17.06 -14.89 15.92
CA ASN A 3 -15.75 -14.19 15.85
C ASN A 3 -14.67 -15.00 15.10
N THR A 4 -14.75 -16.34 15.04
CA THR A 4 -13.68 -17.14 14.39
C THR A 4 -13.67 -17.05 12.87
N GLU A 5 -14.84 -17.07 12.21
CA GLU A 5 -14.92 -17.04 10.74
C GLU A 5 -14.48 -15.70 10.14
N SER A 6 -14.84 -14.60 10.81
CA SER A 6 -14.46 -13.23 10.43
C SER A 6 -12.95 -13.01 10.64
N GLU A 7 -12.41 -13.53 11.74
CA GLU A 7 -10.98 -13.44 12.02
C GLU A 7 -10.14 -14.28 11.05
N ASP A 8 -10.57 -15.50 10.72
CA ASP A 8 -9.94 -16.33 9.69
C ASP A 8 -10.06 -15.72 8.29
N PHE A 9 -11.14 -15.00 8.00
CA PHE A 9 -11.29 -14.24 6.76
C PHE A 9 -10.31 -13.07 6.71
N ASN A 10 -10.26 -12.23 7.74
CA ASN A 10 -9.36 -11.08 7.82
C ASN A 10 -7.89 -11.48 7.71
N GLN A 11 -7.50 -12.58 8.36
CA GLN A 11 -6.12 -13.07 8.25
C GLN A 11 -5.77 -13.52 6.84
N ARG A 12 -6.70 -14.13 6.11
CA ARG A 12 -6.49 -14.44 4.68
C ARG A 12 -6.30 -13.17 3.87
N GLN A 13 -7.10 -12.14 4.12
CA GLN A 13 -6.96 -10.85 3.45
C GLN A 13 -5.64 -10.15 3.78
N LEU A 14 -5.21 -10.14 5.04
CA LEU A 14 -3.93 -9.58 5.46
C LEU A 14 -2.74 -10.32 4.83
N LYS A 15 -2.80 -11.66 4.71
CA LYS A 15 -1.79 -12.43 3.98
C LYS A 15 -1.70 -12.02 2.52
N ILE A 16 -2.84 -11.85 1.85
CA ILE A 16 -2.86 -11.37 0.46
C ILE A 16 -2.25 -9.96 0.37
N MET A 17 -2.55 -9.05 1.31
CA MET A 17 -1.90 -7.73 1.33
C MET A 17 -0.38 -7.83 1.47
N ALA A 18 0.12 -8.71 2.35
CA ALA A 18 1.55 -8.94 2.54
C ALA A 18 2.20 -9.49 1.26
N ASP A 19 1.55 -10.44 0.59
CA ASP A 19 2.04 -11.03 -0.66
C ASP A 19 2.11 -9.97 -1.77
N GLU A 20 1.07 -9.13 -1.92
CA GLU A 20 1.04 -8.04 -2.91
C GLU A 20 2.15 -7.01 -2.64
N LEU A 21 2.37 -6.62 -1.38
CA LEU A 21 3.49 -5.73 -0.99
C LEU A 21 4.84 -6.35 -1.35
N ASN A 22 5.02 -7.65 -1.13
CA ASN A 22 6.24 -8.36 -1.47
C ASN A 22 6.43 -8.49 -3.00
N GLU A 23 5.37 -8.77 -3.75
CA GLU A 23 5.41 -8.79 -5.22
C GLU A 23 5.82 -7.44 -5.80
N PHE A 24 5.34 -6.33 -5.21
CA PHE A 24 5.76 -5.00 -5.61
C PHE A 24 7.25 -4.77 -5.32
N LYS A 25 7.76 -5.11 -4.13
CA LYS A 25 9.19 -5.01 -3.80
C LYS A 25 10.06 -5.84 -4.73
N CYS A 26 9.59 -7.02 -5.13
CA CYS A 26 10.23 -7.86 -6.14
C CYS A 26 10.03 -7.38 -7.58
N GLN A 27 9.44 -6.20 -7.80
CA GLN A 27 9.17 -5.60 -9.11
C GLN A 27 8.30 -6.47 -10.03
N LYS A 28 7.48 -7.37 -9.46
CA LYS A 28 6.59 -8.27 -10.21
C LYS A 28 5.27 -7.59 -10.60
N ILE A 29 4.83 -6.61 -9.81
CA ILE A 29 3.62 -5.83 -10.06
C ILE A 29 3.93 -4.33 -10.06
N SER A 30 3.11 -3.56 -10.79
CA SER A 30 3.25 -2.10 -10.85
C SER A 30 2.65 -1.40 -9.63
N LEU A 31 3.11 -0.17 -9.33
CA LEU A 31 2.55 0.67 -8.26
C LEU A 31 1.04 0.91 -8.44
N LYS A 32 0.59 1.14 -9.69
CA LYS A 32 -0.84 1.28 -10.02
C LYS A 32 -1.65 0.08 -9.57
N TYR A 33 -1.12 -1.12 -9.84
CA TYR A 33 -1.77 -2.36 -9.48
C TYR A 33 -1.80 -2.52 -7.96
N LEU A 34 -0.66 -2.33 -7.28
CA LEU A 34 -0.59 -2.39 -5.82
C LEU A 34 -1.61 -1.47 -5.14
N ILE A 35 -1.66 -0.17 -5.52
CA ILE A 35 -2.60 0.80 -4.95
C ILE A 35 -4.05 0.31 -5.05
N LYS A 36 -4.43 -0.18 -6.24
CA LYS A 36 -5.78 -0.70 -6.48
C LYS A 36 -6.05 -1.92 -5.60
N ARG A 37 -5.14 -2.89 -5.59
CA ARG A 37 -5.31 -4.16 -4.85
C ARG A 37 -5.40 -3.94 -3.34
N LEU A 38 -4.53 -3.12 -2.77
CA LEU A 38 -4.56 -2.80 -1.35
C LEU A 38 -5.88 -2.16 -0.93
N LYS A 39 -6.43 -1.24 -1.75
CA LYS A 39 -7.75 -0.63 -1.51
C LYS A 39 -8.86 -1.67 -1.55
N GLU A 40 -8.89 -2.51 -2.58
CA GLU A 40 -9.90 -3.57 -2.72
C GLU A 40 -9.90 -4.50 -1.51
N ILE A 41 -8.73 -4.94 -1.06
CA ILE A 41 -8.60 -5.84 0.09
C ILE A 41 -9.01 -5.10 1.38
N PHE A 42 -8.59 -3.85 1.56
CA PHE A 42 -8.93 -3.06 2.74
C PHE A 42 -10.45 -2.95 2.95
N TRP A 43 -11.20 -2.69 1.89
CA TRP A 43 -12.66 -2.51 1.98
C TRP A 43 -13.44 -3.80 2.28
N ILE A 44 -12.85 -4.96 2.05
CA ILE A 44 -13.50 -6.25 2.35
C ILE A 44 -13.14 -6.78 3.73
N ILE A 45 -12.04 -6.33 4.35
CA ILE A 45 -11.69 -6.74 5.72
C ILE A 45 -12.79 -6.27 6.68
N GLU A 46 -13.24 -7.19 7.53
CA GLU A 46 -14.30 -6.94 8.50
C GLU A 46 -13.71 -6.40 9.81
N SER A 47 -14.36 -5.42 10.45
CA SER A 47 -14.10 -5.06 11.86
C SER A 47 -12.63 -4.83 12.26
N MET A 48 -11.84 -4.10 11.45
CA MET A 48 -10.53 -3.60 11.88
C MET A 48 -10.66 -2.49 12.91
N ASP A 49 -9.68 -2.42 13.83
CA ASP A 49 -9.61 -1.28 14.73
C ASP A 49 -9.31 0.01 13.97
N LYS A 50 -9.81 1.10 14.53
CA LYS A 50 -9.77 2.42 13.89
C LYS A 50 -8.34 2.94 13.70
N GLU A 51 -7.46 2.70 14.67
CA GLU A 51 -6.09 3.19 14.66
C GLU A 51 -5.26 2.55 13.54
N TRP A 52 -5.37 1.22 13.40
CA TRP A 52 -4.74 0.49 12.30
C TRP A 52 -5.30 0.95 10.96
N SER A 53 -6.63 1.12 10.87
CA SER A 53 -7.30 1.55 9.63
C SER A 53 -6.85 2.94 9.18
N GLU A 54 -6.76 3.89 10.11
CA GLU A 54 -6.29 5.25 9.82
C GLU A 54 -4.81 5.26 9.42
N SER A 55 -3.98 4.45 10.06
CA SER A 55 -2.56 4.32 9.73
C SER A 55 -2.35 3.70 8.35
N PHE A 56 -3.10 2.64 8.03
CA PHE A 56 -3.07 2.01 6.71
C PHE A 56 -3.51 2.98 5.62
N LEU A 57 -4.65 3.66 5.79
CA LEU A 57 -5.18 4.60 4.81
C LEU A 57 -4.25 5.81 4.58
N ARG A 58 -3.53 6.25 5.62
CA ARG A 58 -2.53 7.32 5.49
C ARG A 58 -1.41 6.92 4.54
N GLU A 59 -0.79 5.77 4.77
CA GLU A 59 0.35 5.32 3.94
C GLU A 59 -0.10 4.90 2.54
N TRP A 60 -1.27 4.26 2.42
CA TRP A 60 -1.90 3.99 1.12
C TRP A 60 -2.20 5.28 0.36
N GLY A 61 -2.69 6.33 1.04
CA GLY A 61 -2.96 7.64 0.44
C GLY A 61 -1.70 8.35 -0.05
N THR A 62 -0.56 8.16 0.62
CA THR A 62 0.75 8.62 0.13
C THR A 62 1.08 7.96 -1.22
N LEU A 63 0.92 6.65 -1.34
CA LEU A 63 1.15 5.94 -2.60
C LEU A 63 0.23 6.45 -3.72
N GLU A 64 -1.06 6.62 -3.43
CA GLU A 64 -2.04 7.17 -4.39
C GLU A 64 -1.65 8.58 -4.84
N THR A 65 -1.25 9.44 -3.90
CA THR A 65 -0.85 10.83 -4.17
C THR A 65 0.40 10.90 -5.05
N VAL A 66 1.45 10.15 -4.70
CA VAL A 66 2.69 10.12 -5.49
C VAL A 66 2.42 9.61 -6.90
N TYR A 67 1.58 8.58 -7.04
CA TYR A 67 1.20 8.05 -8.34
C TYR A 67 0.38 9.05 -9.17
N ALA A 68 -0.57 9.76 -8.55
CA ALA A 68 -1.36 10.80 -9.23
C ALA A 68 -0.48 11.95 -9.73
N ILE A 69 0.46 12.44 -8.92
CA ILE A 69 1.42 13.48 -9.33
C ILE A 69 2.28 12.99 -10.50
N PHE A 70 2.74 11.74 -10.46
CA PHE A 70 3.51 11.17 -11.57
C PHE A 70 2.70 11.14 -12.88
N LEU A 71 1.44 10.74 -12.84
CA LEU A 71 0.56 10.72 -14.01
C LEU A 71 0.35 12.13 -14.58
N ASP A 72 0.02 13.09 -13.72
CA ASP A 72 -0.20 14.49 -14.09
C ASP A 72 1.02 15.10 -14.78
N GLN A 73 2.22 14.92 -14.20
CA GLN A 73 3.44 15.43 -14.80
C GLN A 73 3.82 14.76 -16.11
N ARG A 74 3.51 13.47 -16.25
CA ARG A 74 3.72 12.74 -17.50
C ARG A 74 2.80 13.29 -18.59
N GLU A 75 1.54 13.57 -18.28
CA GLU A 75 0.59 14.19 -19.21
C GLU A 75 1.00 15.62 -19.60
N GLN A 76 1.56 16.38 -18.66
CA GLN A 76 2.07 17.73 -18.92
C GLN A 76 3.46 17.76 -19.60
N GLY A 77 4.09 16.60 -19.84
CA GLY A 77 5.42 16.52 -20.46
C GLY A 77 6.57 17.04 -19.58
N ILE A 78 6.37 17.19 -18.27
CA ILE A 78 7.33 17.78 -17.32
C ILE A 78 8.54 16.84 -17.08
N LEU A 79 8.38 15.54 -17.29
CA LEU A 79 9.38 14.51 -16.97
C LEU A 79 10.57 14.44 -17.95
N SER A 80 10.88 15.51 -18.70
CA SER A 80 12.05 15.56 -19.59
C SER A 80 13.20 16.40 -19.03
N GLY A 81 14.38 15.81 -18.85
CA GLY A 81 15.63 16.49 -18.46
C GLY A 81 16.06 16.28 -16.99
N LYS A 82 17.22 16.82 -16.59
CA LYS A 82 17.86 16.54 -15.29
C LYS A 82 17.02 16.86 -14.05
N LYS A 83 16.11 17.86 -14.11
CA LYS A 83 15.17 18.17 -13.01
C LYS A 83 14.10 17.07 -12.81
N ALA A 84 13.85 16.25 -13.83
CA ALA A 84 12.96 15.12 -13.73
C ALA A 84 13.59 13.98 -12.92
N GLU A 85 14.91 13.74 -13.06
CA GLU A 85 15.62 12.66 -12.36
C GLU A 85 15.60 12.84 -10.83
N GLU A 86 15.86 14.06 -10.33
CA GLU A 86 15.78 14.37 -8.89
C GLU A 86 14.36 14.21 -8.35
N SER A 87 13.36 14.63 -9.13
CA SER A 87 11.94 14.49 -8.79
C SER A 87 11.48 13.03 -8.79
N ILE A 88 12.08 12.18 -9.62
CA ILE A 88 11.83 10.73 -9.67
C ILE A 88 12.44 10.05 -8.44
N ASN A 89 13.70 10.35 -8.10
CA ASN A 89 14.38 9.75 -6.95
C ASN A 89 13.68 10.04 -5.62
N ALA A 90 13.24 11.29 -5.39
CA ALA A 90 12.52 11.65 -4.16
C ALA A 90 11.19 10.88 -4.02
N ARG A 91 10.52 10.58 -5.14
CA ARG A 91 9.29 9.78 -5.16
C ARG A 91 9.55 8.32 -4.91
N GLU A 92 10.61 7.78 -5.49
CA GLU A 92 11.01 6.39 -5.24
C GLU A 92 11.26 6.17 -3.75
N ILE A 93 11.96 7.11 -3.08
CA ILE A 93 12.13 7.06 -1.62
C ILE A 93 10.78 7.08 -0.90
N SER A 94 9.89 8.02 -1.22
CA SER A 94 8.57 8.11 -0.58
C SER A 94 7.71 6.86 -0.81
N ILE A 95 7.78 6.24 -1.99
CA ILE A 95 7.08 4.99 -2.30
C ILE A 95 7.63 3.85 -1.44
N LEU A 96 8.95 3.71 -1.36
CA LEU A 96 9.60 2.65 -0.58
C LEU A 96 9.25 2.79 0.90
N GLU A 97 9.34 3.99 1.48
CA GLU A 97 8.99 4.25 2.88
C GLU A 97 7.53 3.88 3.19
N SER A 98 6.58 4.27 2.33
CA SER A 98 5.17 3.91 2.54
C SER A 98 4.92 2.42 2.37
N VAL A 99 5.60 1.73 1.45
CA VAL A 99 5.51 0.27 1.29
C VAL A 99 6.05 -0.46 2.51
N GLU A 100 7.19 -0.04 3.06
CA GLU A 100 7.78 -0.61 4.28
C GLU A 100 6.85 -0.45 5.49
N LYS A 101 6.24 0.73 5.65
CA LYS A 101 5.28 0.96 6.74
C LYS A 101 4.00 0.16 6.57
N LEU A 102 3.48 0.04 5.35
CA LEU A 102 2.31 -0.80 5.06
C LEU A 102 2.62 -2.27 5.38
N GLU A 103 3.81 -2.75 5.00
CA GLU A 103 4.25 -4.10 5.35
C GLU A 103 4.35 -4.28 6.86
N PHE A 104 4.98 -3.35 7.57
CA PHE A 104 5.07 -3.39 9.02
C PHE A 104 3.68 -3.45 9.69
N LEU A 105 2.74 -2.60 9.25
CA LEU A 105 1.36 -2.58 9.76
C LEU A 105 0.63 -3.91 9.50
N VAL A 106 0.79 -4.48 8.30
CA VAL A 106 0.15 -5.74 7.92
C VAL A 106 0.76 -6.92 8.70
N GLN A 107 2.08 -7.00 8.78
CA GLN A 107 2.78 -8.07 9.51
C GLN A 107 2.50 -8.01 11.01
N THR A 108 2.57 -6.83 11.60
CA THR A 108 2.26 -6.64 13.04
C THR A 108 0.82 -7.07 13.33
N LYS A 109 -0.11 -6.84 12.40
CA LYS A 109 -1.51 -7.27 12.55
C LYS A 109 -1.70 -8.77 12.35
N LEU A 110 -0.87 -9.41 11.53
CA LEU A 110 -0.83 -10.87 11.37
C LEU A 110 -0.24 -11.58 12.60
N GLU A 111 0.78 -10.99 13.23
CA GLU A 111 1.50 -11.56 14.37
C GLU A 111 0.75 -11.41 15.70
N HIS A 112 -0.05 -10.36 15.88
CA HIS A 112 -0.94 -10.20 17.04
C HIS A 112 -2.17 -11.13 16.93
N ARG A 113 -1.93 -12.45 16.99
CA ARG A 113 -2.88 -13.46 17.48
C ARG A 113 -2.63 -13.67 18.99
N VAL A 114 -2.98 -12.69 19.84
CA VAL A 114 -3.05 -12.94 21.30
C VAL A 114 -4.20 -12.16 21.90
#